data_AF-A0A7T7CEB4-F1
#
_entry.id   AF-A0A7T7CEB4-F1
#
_cell.length_a   1.000
_cell.length_b   1.000
_cell.length_c   1.000
_cell.angle_alpha   90.00
_cell.angle_beta   90.00
_cell.angle_gamma   90.00
#
_symmetry.space_group_name_H-M   'P 1'
#
loop_
_entity.id
_entity.type
_entity.pdbx_description
1 polymer ?
#
loop_
_entity_poly.entity_id
_entity_poly.type
_entity_poly.pdbx_seq_one_letter_code
_entity_poly.pdbx_strand_id
1 'polypeptide(L)'
;MAGAGFNHEYQVYDAKETPDHLHWLHTVLSNAKAFVGGTFHGLDAKHLQTYLDEFCYRFNRRKFKSEGFSRLMTLCASTEAITHSELMR
;
A
#
# COMPACT_ATOMS: atom_id res chain seq x y z
N MET A 1 -12.20 -11.05 16.29
CA MET A 1 -12.20 -9.80 15.50
C MET A 1 -12.82 -10.13 14.16
N ALA A 2 -13.99 -9.56 13.85
CA ALA A 2 -14.71 -9.86 12.62
C ALA A 2 -13.89 -9.34 11.44
N GLY A 3 -13.39 -10.23 10.59
CA GLY A 3 -12.84 -9.83 9.29
C GLY A 3 -13.92 -9.06 8.56
N ALA A 4 -13.61 -7.87 8.05
CA ALA A 4 -14.52 -7.17 7.15
C ALA A 4 -14.74 -8.08 5.94
N GLY A 5 -15.88 -8.79 5.93
CA GLY A 5 -16.15 -9.88 5.01
C GLY A 5 -16.52 -9.34 3.64
N PHE A 6 -15.51 -9.09 2.80
CA PHE A 6 -15.74 -8.93 1.37
C PHE A 6 -16.00 -10.31 0.78
N ASN A 7 -17.13 -10.46 0.08
CA ASN A 7 -17.39 -11.65 -0.73
C ASN A 7 -16.44 -11.62 -1.93
N HIS A 8 -15.45 -12.49 -1.91
CA HIS A 8 -14.52 -12.66 -3.03
C HIS A 8 -15.13 -13.68 -4.00
N GLU A 9 -15.56 -13.20 -5.17
CA GLU A 9 -16.02 -14.05 -6.25
C GLU A 9 -14.92 -14.14 -7.32
N TYR A 10 -14.56 -15.36 -7.70
CA TYR A 10 -13.66 -15.59 -8.80
C TYR A 10 -14.35 -15.29 -10.13
N GLN A 11 -13.68 -14.55 -11.00
CA GLN A 11 -14.13 -14.29 -12.37
C GLN A 11 -12.95 -14.43 -13.34
N VAL A 12 -13.22 -15.02 -14.51
CA VAL A 12 -12.24 -15.09 -15.61
C VAL A 12 -12.26 -13.76 -16.34
N TYR A 13 -11.09 -13.16 -16.56
CA TYR A 13 -10.97 -11.96 -17.36
C TYR A 13 -11.15 -12.30 -18.85
N ASP A 14 -12.14 -11.67 -19.49
CA ASP A 14 -12.30 -11.64 -20.94
C ASP A 14 -12.30 -10.18 -21.42
N ALA A 15 -11.31 -9.83 -22.25
CA ALA A 15 -11.14 -8.47 -22.76
C ALA A 15 -12.23 -8.06 -23.77
N LYS A 16 -12.91 -9.01 -24.42
CA LYS A 16 -13.99 -8.74 -25.38
C LYS A 16 -15.31 -8.49 -24.66
N GLU A 17 -15.59 -9.26 -23.61
CA GLU A 17 -16.84 -9.14 -22.85
C GLU A 17 -16.76 -8.08 -21.76
N THR A 18 -15.60 -7.94 -21.11
CA THR A 18 -15.40 -7.08 -19.93
C THR A 18 -14.09 -6.27 -20.01
N PRO A 19 -13.94 -5.39 -21.02
CA PRO A 19 -12.68 -4.65 -21.25
C PRO A 19 -12.23 -3.81 -20.04
N ASP A 20 -13.18 -3.30 -19.24
CA ASP A 20 -12.89 -2.42 -18.11
C ASP A 20 -12.65 -3.14 -16.78
N HIS A 21 -12.79 -4.47 -16.74
CA HIS A 21 -12.74 -5.25 -15.50
C HIS A 21 -11.44 -5.04 -14.71
N LEU A 22 -10.31 -4.91 -15.41
CA LEU A 22 -8.99 -4.72 -14.79
C LEU A 22 -8.56 -3.24 -14.72
N HIS A 23 -9.43 -2.28 -15.04
CA HIS A 23 -9.08 -0.85 -15.11
C HIS A 23 -8.41 -0.34 -13.83
N TRP A 24 -9.04 -0.60 -12.68
CA TRP A 24 -8.51 -0.17 -11.39
C TRP A 24 -7.24 -0.92 -10.99
N LEU A 25 -7.14 -2.21 -11.32
CA LEU A 25 -5.93 -3.00 -11.12
C LEU A 25 -4.75 -2.38 -11.88
N HIS A 26 -4.93 -2.12 -13.18
CA HIS A 26 -3.89 -1.49 -14.01
C HIS A 26 -3.53 -0.10 -13.51
N THR A 27 -4.50 0.67 -13.04
CA THR A 27 -4.27 1.99 -12.44
C THR A 27 -3.40 1.90 -11.18
N VAL A 28 -3.74 0.99 -10.26
CA VAL A 28 -2.95 0.78 -9.03
C VAL A 28 -1.54 0.29 -9.36
N LEU A 29 -1.39 -0.66 -10.28
CA LEU A 29 -0.08 -1.17 -10.73
C LEU A 29 0.78 -0.09 -11.38
N SER A 30 0.17 0.77 -12.21
CA SER A 30 0.88 1.87 -12.86
C SER A 30 1.36 2.91 -11.84
N ASN A 31 0.53 3.22 -10.84
CA ASN A 31 0.90 4.10 -9.74
C ASN A 31 2.04 3.52 -8.88
N ALA A 32 2.02 2.21 -8.60
CA ALA A 32 3.09 1.54 -7.86
C ALA A 32 4.42 1.61 -8.61
N LYS A 33 4.42 1.31 -9.92
CA LYS A 33 5.62 1.42 -10.77
C LYS A 33 6.19 2.84 -10.78
N ALA A 34 5.33 3.86 -10.95
CA ALA A 34 5.76 5.25 -10.95
C ALA A 34 6.31 5.69 -9.59
N PHE A 35 5.67 5.28 -8.49
CA PHE A 35 6.13 5.55 -7.13
C PHE A 35 7.54 5.00 -6.90
N VAL A 36 7.73 3.73 -7.23
CA VAL A 36 9.01 3.04 -7.04
C VAL A 36 10.09 3.62 -7.94
N GLY A 37 9.82 3.77 -9.24
CA GLY A 37 10.77 4.30 -10.21
C GLY A 37 11.17 5.75 -9.91
N GLY A 38 10.25 6.57 -9.40
CA GLY A 38 10.54 7.96 -9.06
C GLY A 38 11.21 8.16 -7.70
N THR A 39 10.86 7.36 -6.69
CA THR A 39 11.37 7.55 -5.32
C THR A 39 12.71 6.85 -5.11
N PHE A 40 12.81 5.60 -5.58
CA PHE A 40 13.96 4.74 -5.31
C PHE A 40 14.87 4.54 -6.53
N HIS A 41 14.47 5.05 -7.70
CA HIS A 41 15.24 4.95 -8.95
C HIS A 41 15.56 3.50 -9.38
N GLY A 42 14.79 2.52 -8.88
CA GLY A 42 15.01 1.10 -9.10
C GLY A 42 14.41 0.26 -7.98
N LEU A 43 14.36 -1.06 -8.18
CA LEU A 43 13.94 -2.03 -7.17
C LEU A 43 15.12 -2.92 -6.81
N ASP A 44 15.59 -2.85 -5.57
CA ASP A 44 16.33 -3.96 -4.98
C ASP A 44 15.32 -5.02 -4.52
N ALA A 45 15.47 -6.25 -5.01
CA ALA A 45 14.63 -7.38 -4.65
C ALA A 45 14.62 -7.64 -3.13
N LYS A 46 15.71 -7.30 -2.43
CA LYS A 46 15.83 -7.42 -0.97
C LYS A 46 14.78 -6.61 -0.22
N HIS A 47 14.33 -5.48 -0.79
CA HIS A 47 13.46 -4.51 -0.11
C HIS A 47 12.06 -4.41 -0.73
N LEU A 48 11.71 -5.32 -1.64
CA LEU A 48 10.46 -5.28 -2.40
C LEU A 48 9.22 -5.19 -1.49
N GLN A 49 9.17 -5.99 -0.42
CA GLN A 49 8.02 -5.98 0.49
C GLN A 49 7.87 -4.61 1.17
N THR A 50 8.97 -4.03 1.68
CA THR A 50 8.95 -2.71 2.32
C THR A 50 8.49 -1.61 1.36
N TYR A 51 8.88 -1.66 0.09
CA TYR A 51 8.41 -0.71 -0.92
C TYR A 51 6.90 -0.83 -1.17
N LEU A 52 6.38 -2.06 -1.20
CA LEU A 52 4.94 -2.30 -1.37
C LEU A 52 4.15 -1.86 -0.13
N ASP A 53 4.68 -2.09 1.07
CA ASP A 53 4.07 -1.64 2.32
C ASP A 53 4.00 -0.11 2.38
N GLU A 54 5.08 0.59 2.02
CA GLU A 54 5.07 2.05 1.93
C GLU A 54 4.09 2.56 0.86
N PHE A 55 4.06 1.92 -0.31
CA PHE A 55 3.11 2.26 -1.36
C PHE A 55 1.67 2.14 -0.86
N CYS A 56 1.31 1.01 -0.25
CA CYS A 56 -0.02 0.78 0.34
C CYS A 56 -0.36 1.84 1.39
N TYR A 57 0.57 2.14 2.29
CA TYR A 57 0.41 3.17 3.30
C TYR A 57 0.10 4.54 2.69
N ARG A 58 0.90 4.98 1.71
CA ARG A 58 0.74 6.28 1.03
C ARG A 58 -0.53 6.34 0.20
N PHE A 59 -0.83 5.26 -0.53
CA PHE A 59 -2.02 5.16 -1.38
C PHE A 59 -3.30 5.25 -0.55
N ASN A 60 -3.40 4.48 0.54
CA ASN A 60 -4.54 4.49 1.45
C ASN A 60 -4.70 5.85 2.15
N ARG A 61 -3.59 6.55 2.41
CA ARG A 61 -3.59 7.85 3.10
C ARG A 61 -3.60 9.06 2.18
N ARG A 62 -3.65 8.90 0.85
CA ARG A 62 -3.46 9.99 -0.13
C ARG A 62 -4.46 11.16 -0.03
N LYS A 63 -5.61 10.94 0.63
CA LYS A 63 -6.64 11.95 0.84
C LYS A 63 -6.52 12.67 2.19
N PHE A 64 -5.71 12.16 3.11
CA PHE A 64 -5.52 12.69 4.47
C PHE A 64 -4.35 13.68 4.56
N LYS A 65 -4.14 14.50 3.51
CA LYS A 65 -2.91 15.30 3.35
C LYS A 65 -2.66 16.30 4.49
N SER A 66 -3.70 16.80 5.16
CA SER A 66 -3.60 17.71 6.31
C SER A 66 -3.45 17.01 7.66
N GLU A 67 -3.71 15.70 7.74
CA GLU A 67 -3.73 14.94 8.99
C GLU A 67 -2.49 14.04 9.17
N GLY A 68 -1.56 14.05 8.20
CA GLY A 68 -0.38 13.17 8.23
C GLY A 68 0.44 13.34 9.51
N PHE A 69 0.76 14.59 9.87
CA PHE A 69 1.54 14.91 11.06
C PHE A 69 0.78 14.61 12.35
N SER A 70 -0.47 15.05 12.47
CA SER A 70 -1.27 14.85 13.68
C SER A 70 -1.52 13.37 13.96
N ARG A 71 -1.81 12.57 12.93
CA ARG A 71 -1.98 11.12 13.08
C ARG A 71 -0.69 10.42 13.43
N LEU A 72 0.45 10.84 12.85
CA LEU A 72 1.74 10.29 13.22
C LEU A 72 2.06 10.57 14.69
N MET A 73 1.84 11.81 15.15
CA MET A 73 1.99 12.18 16.56
C MET A 73 1.10 11.35 17.47
N THR A 74 -0.19 11.17 17.12
CA THR A 74 -1.10 10.31 17.89
C THR A 74 -0.60 8.87 17.94
N LEU A 75 -0.12 8.32 16.83
CA LEU A 75 0.43 6.96 16.80
C LEU A 75 1.68 6.84 17.67
N CYS A 76 2.63 7.77 17.58
CA CYS A 76 3.82 7.77 18.43
C CYS A 76 3.47 7.89 19.93
N ALA A 77 2.44 8.65 20.28
CA ALA A 77 1.99 8.81 21.66
C ALA A 77 1.17 7.61 22.19
N SER A 78 0.58 6.80 21.30
CA SER A 78 -0.36 5.72 21.66
C SER A 78 0.20 4.32 21.44
N THR A 79 1.37 4.18 20.82
CA THR A 79 2.03 2.89 20.57
C THR A 79 3.14 2.66 21.60
N GLU A 80 3.35 1.40 21.98
CA GLU A 80 4.49 1.06 22.83
C GLU A 80 5.80 1.33 22.09
N ALA A 81 6.79 1.82 22.84
CA ALA A 81 8.10 2.11 22.27
C ALA A 81 8.77 0.80 21.85
N ILE A 82 9.05 0.67 20.56
CA ILE A 82 9.89 -0.42 20.02
C ILE A 82 11.34 -0.19 20.47
N THR A 83 11.95 -1.23 21.01
CA THR A 83 13.38 -1.24 21.33
C THR A 83 14.21 -1.44 20.06
N HIS A 84 15.44 -0.91 20.03
CA HIS A 84 16.35 -1.07 18.90
C HIS A 84 16.59 -2.55 18.52
N SER A 85 16.59 -3.45 19.51
CA SER A 85 16.70 -4.90 19.32
C SER A 85 15.50 -5.52 18.58
N GLU A 86 14.30 -4.97 18.73
CA GLU A 86 13.11 -5.44 18.02
C GLU A 86 13.06 -4.91 16.59
N LEU A 87 13.59 -3.70 16.35
CA LEU A 87 13.61 -3.08 15.02
C LEU A 87 14.59 -3.77 14.05
N MET A 88 15.70 -4.31 14.56
CA MET A 88 16.80 -4.89 13.76
C MET A 88 16.66 -6.40 13.52
N ARG A 89 15.51 -6.99 13.83
CA ARG A 89 15.25 -8.43 13.76
C ARG A 89 14.68 -8.88 12.43
#